data_AF-A0AAW9K6U9-F1
#
_entry.id   AF-A0AAW9K6U9-F1
#
_cell.length_a   1.000
_cell.length_b   1.000
_cell.length_c   1.000
_cell.angle_alpha   90.00
_cell.angle_beta   90.00
_cell.angle_gamma   90.00
#
_symmetry.space_group_name_H-M   'P 1'
#
loop_
_entity.id
_entity.type
_entity.pdbx_description
1 polymer ?
#
loop_
_entity_poly.entity_id
_entity_poly.type
_entity_poly.pdbx_seq_one_letter_code
_entity_poly.pdbx_strand_id
1 'polypeptide(L)'
;YNIMLGSEWLERSRLNKENLTNFLTELQNLKLHIFGCAETADTPRITTRNGGIQLARSIAVFNMFLPNAIPYVTTGGEVNEDEPINCGLADNTNGSEIPRAFFNKMKIKWTNKNANGMLNLLQNLKECKSKYLHLLSSEHFEILNSSDEVLIY
;
A
#
# COMPACT_ATOMS: atom_id res chain seq x y z
N TYR A 1 -15.79 -13.54 -10.47
CA TYR A 1 -14.72 -12.52 -10.42
C TYR A 1 -13.40 -13.20 -10.16
N ASN A 2 -12.29 -12.64 -10.63
CA ASN A 2 -10.94 -13.22 -10.47
C ASN A 2 -10.05 -12.42 -9.50
N ILE A 3 -10.34 -11.13 -9.34
CA ILE A 3 -9.61 -10.20 -8.48
C ILE A 3 -10.63 -9.31 -7.77
N MET A 4 -10.38 -8.99 -6.50
CA MET A 4 -11.14 -8.05 -5.70
C MET A 4 -10.30 -6.77 -5.46
N LEU A 5 -10.95 -5.61 -5.43
CA LEU A 5 -10.27 -4.35 -5.15
C LEU A 5 -9.77 -4.29 -3.69
N GLY A 6 -10.61 -4.74 -2.76
CA GLY A 6 -10.35 -4.68 -1.34
C GLY A 6 -10.42 -3.26 -0.75
N SER A 7 -10.47 -3.15 0.57
CA SER A 7 -10.45 -1.88 1.32
C SER A 7 -9.30 -1.79 2.32
N GLU A 8 -8.34 -2.70 2.20
CA GLU A 8 -7.33 -2.96 3.22
C GLU A 8 -6.22 -1.91 3.22
N TRP A 9 -6.23 -0.96 2.26
CA TRP A 9 -5.43 0.26 2.33
C TRP A 9 -5.66 1.05 3.63
N LEU A 10 -6.88 0.98 4.20
CA LEU A 10 -7.22 1.64 5.45
C LEU A 10 -6.55 0.95 6.65
N GLU A 11 -6.78 -0.36 6.80
CA GLU A 11 -6.23 -1.14 7.91
C GLU A 11 -4.70 -1.20 7.86
N ARG A 12 -4.12 -1.37 6.67
CA ARG A 12 -2.65 -1.37 6.50
C ARG A 12 -1.99 -0.05 6.90
N SER A 13 -2.69 1.07 6.80
CA SER A 13 -2.14 2.36 7.23
C SER A 13 -2.18 2.57 8.74
N ARG A 14 -2.94 1.76 9.47
CA ARG A 14 -3.07 1.79 10.93
C ARG A 14 -2.24 0.64 11.47
N LEU A 15 -0.93 0.85 11.59
CA LEU A 15 0.04 -0.17 12.01
C LEU A 15 -0.25 -0.67 13.43
N ASN A 16 -1.07 -1.71 13.53
CA ASN A 16 -1.39 -2.43 14.74
C ASN A 16 -1.18 -3.92 14.44
N LYS A 17 -0.41 -4.61 15.30
CA LYS A 17 -0.08 -6.03 15.10
C LYS A 17 -1.31 -6.93 15.03
N GLU A 18 -2.30 -6.72 15.88
CA GLU A 18 -3.56 -7.48 15.89
C GLU A 18 -4.31 -7.31 14.56
N ASN A 19 -4.52 -6.06 14.12
CA ASN A 19 -5.19 -5.78 12.84
C ASN A 19 -4.45 -6.41 11.66
N LEU A 20 -3.12 -6.28 11.63
CA LEU A 20 -2.31 -6.84 10.55
C LEU A 20 -2.33 -8.38 10.60
N THR A 21 -2.30 -9.00 11.78
CA THR A 21 -2.36 -10.46 11.93
C THR A 21 -3.71 -11.01 11.46
N ASN A 22 -4.80 -10.33 11.83
CA ASN A 22 -6.15 -10.68 11.37
C ASN A 22 -6.26 -10.56 9.84
N PHE A 23 -5.75 -9.47 9.27
CA PHE A 23 -5.71 -9.29 7.82
C PHE A 23 -4.91 -10.38 7.11
N LEU A 24 -3.71 -10.73 7.60
CA LEU A 24 -2.89 -11.79 7.01
C LEU A 24 -3.59 -13.16 7.09
N THR A 25 -4.26 -13.44 8.22
CA THR A 25 -5.03 -14.67 8.41
C THR A 25 -6.20 -14.76 7.43
N GLU A 26 -6.92 -13.66 7.21
CA GLU A 26 -7.99 -13.60 6.21
C GLU A 26 -7.45 -13.77 4.79
N LEU A 27 -6.33 -13.10 4.48
CA LEU A 27 -5.70 -13.12 3.16
C LEU A 27 -5.19 -14.52 2.77
N GLN A 28 -4.63 -15.25 3.73
CA GLN A 28 -4.18 -16.63 3.54
C GLN A 28 -5.35 -17.55 3.13
N ASN A 29 -6.54 -17.33 3.70
CA ASN A 29 -7.73 -18.13 3.44
C ASN A 29 -8.54 -17.67 2.22
N LEU A 30 -8.15 -16.56 1.60
CA LEU A 30 -8.89 -15.97 0.49
C LEU A 30 -8.68 -16.78 -0.81
N LYS A 31 -9.79 -17.13 -1.47
CA LYS A 31 -9.79 -17.91 -2.73
C LYS A 31 -9.60 -17.05 -3.99
N LEU A 32 -9.39 -15.75 -3.84
CA LEU A 32 -9.29 -14.76 -4.92
C LEU A 32 -8.12 -13.83 -4.65
N HIS A 33 -7.61 -13.20 -5.71
CA HIS A 33 -6.56 -12.20 -5.56
C HIS A 33 -7.11 -10.85 -5.09
N ILE A 34 -6.29 -10.10 -4.37
CA ILE A 34 -6.57 -8.69 -4.03
C ILE A 34 -5.52 -7.75 -4.62
N PHE A 35 -5.83 -6.46 -4.73
CA PHE A 35 -4.81 -5.46 -4.96
C PHE A 35 -4.07 -5.07 -3.67
N GLY A 36 -2.77 -5.37 -3.65
CA GLY A 36 -1.82 -4.95 -2.64
C GLY A 36 -1.47 -3.47 -2.78
N CYS A 37 -2.32 -2.57 -2.27
CA CYS A 37 -2.16 -1.11 -2.44
C CYS A 37 -2.10 -0.35 -1.11
N ALA A 38 -1.37 0.76 -1.07
CA ALA A 38 -1.34 1.65 0.09
C ALA A 38 -2.47 2.71 0.04
N GLU A 39 -2.99 2.94 -1.16
CA GLU A 39 -3.95 3.99 -1.51
C GLU A 39 -4.55 3.65 -2.89
N THR A 40 -5.72 4.21 -3.19
CA THR A 40 -6.33 4.24 -4.53
C THR A 40 -6.64 5.69 -4.92
N ALA A 41 -7.19 5.91 -6.13
CA ALA A 41 -7.58 7.23 -6.60
C ALA A 41 -8.63 7.93 -5.72
N ASP A 42 -9.44 7.18 -4.99
CA ASP A 42 -10.53 7.72 -4.16
C ASP A 42 -10.16 7.93 -2.69
N THR A 43 -8.96 7.53 -2.29
CA THR A 43 -8.52 7.54 -0.88
C THR A 43 -7.44 8.58 -0.64
N PRO A 44 -7.21 9.03 0.60
CA PRO A 44 -6.05 9.86 0.93
C PRO A 44 -4.73 9.22 0.51
N ARG A 45 -3.77 10.07 0.12
CA ARG A 45 -2.39 9.63 -0.11
C ARG A 45 -1.79 9.05 1.16
N ILE A 46 -1.11 7.92 1.07
CA ILE A 46 -0.44 7.24 2.20
C ILE A 46 0.58 8.17 2.89
N THR A 47 1.20 9.06 2.14
CA THR A 47 2.16 10.07 2.60
C THR A 47 1.54 11.13 3.51
N THR A 48 0.21 11.29 3.48
CA THR A 48 -0.54 12.23 4.33
C THR A 48 -1.00 11.59 5.65
N ARG A 49 -0.82 10.27 5.81
CA ARG A 49 -1.16 9.55 7.05
C ARG A 49 -0.03 9.62 8.05
N ASN A 50 -0.32 9.26 9.31
CA ASN A 50 0.69 9.23 10.37
C ASN A 50 1.85 8.28 9.98
N GLY A 51 3.08 8.78 9.99
CA GLY A 51 4.28 8.08 9.49
C GLY A 51 4.71 8.46 8.07
N GLY A 52 3.85 9.14 7.30
CA GLY A 52 4.16 9.77 6.02
C GLY A 52 4.96 8.89 5.04
N ILE A 53 6.09 9.41 4.54
CA ILE A 53 6.93 8.68 3.57
C ILE A 53 7.51 7.39 4.17
N GLN A 54 7.80 7.35 5.47
CA GLN A 54 8.31 6.14 6.11
C GLN A 54 7.25 5.04 6.10
N LEU A 55 6.00 5.38 6.45
CA LEU A 55 4.86 4.49 6.31
C LEU A 55 4.68 4.03 4.86
N ALA A 56 4.70 4.96 3.90
CA ALA A 56 4.56 4.64 2.48
C ALA A 56 5.56 3.57 2.02
N ARG A 57 6.82 3.69 2.44
CA ARG A 57 7.89 2.74 2.13
C ARG A 57 7.66 1.39 2.81
N SER A 58 7.30 1.38 4.08
CA SER A 58 7.01 0.14 4.82
C SER A 58 5.85 -0.63 4.19
N ILE A 59 4.76 0.07 3.82
CA ILE A 59 3.60 -0.54 3.18
C ILE A 59 3.90 -1.01 1.74
N ALA A 60 4.77 -0.32 1.00
CA ALA A 60 5.24 -0.80 -0.30
C ALA A 60 5.98 -2.15 -0.17
N VAL A 61 6.85 -2.30 0.83
CA VAL A 61 7.54 -3.57 1.12
C VAL A 61 6.51 -4.63 1.52
N PHE A 62 5.65 -4.33 2.50
CA PHE A 62 4.63 -5.24 3.01
C PHE A 62 3.77 -5.80 1.87
N ASN A 63 3.15 -4.92 1.08
CA ASN A 63 2.26 -5.28 -0.02
C ASN A 63 2.94 -6.06 -1.15
N MET A 64 4.25 -5.92 -1.32
CA MET A 64 4.98 -6.64 -2.36
C MET A 64 5.02 -8.15 -2.08
N PHE A 65 5.10 -8.55 -0.81
CA PHE A 65 5.35 -9.92 -0.39
C PHE A 65 4.15 -10.63 0.24
N LEU A 66 2.96 -10.02 0.18
CA LEU A 66 1.74 -10.67 0.62
C LEU A 66 1.33 -11.82 -0.32
N PRO A 67 0.83 -12.95 0.24
CA PRO A 67 0.25 -14.03 -0.53
C PRO A 67 -1.04 -13.54 -1.17
N ASN A 68 -1.40 -14.07 -2.33
CA ASN A 68 -2.64 -13.72 -3.05
C ASN A 68 -2.81 -12.22 -3.40
N ALA A 69 -1.81 -11.37 -3.12
CA ALA A 69 -1.87 -9.95 -3.43
C ALA A 69 -1.12 -9.64 -4.73
N ILE A 70 -1.77 -8.88 -5.60
CA ILE A 70 -1.19 -8.27 -6.78
C ILE A 70 -0.71 -6.87 -6.38
N PRO A 71 0.61 -6.61 -6.36
CA PRO A 71 1.12 -5.29 -5.99
C PRO A 71 0.54 -4.22 -6.91
N TYR A 72 0.04 -3.14 -6.31
CA TYR A 72 -0.61 -2.06 -7.03
C TYR A 72 -0.10 -0.71 -6.51
N VAL A 73 0.36 0.13 -7.43
CA VAL A 73 0.87 1.47 -7.14
C VAL A 73 -0.03 2.48 -7.85
N THR A 74 -0.69 3.32 -7.07
CA THR A 74 -1.45 4.46 -7.60
C THR A 74 -0.48 5.50 -8.14
N THR A 75 -0.77 6.05 -9.33
CA THR A 75 0.08 7.08 -9.94
C THR A 75 0.33 8.27 -9.01
N GLY A 76 1.58 8.72 -8.95
CA GLY A 76 2.07 9.69 -7.97
C GLY A 76 2.60 9.04 -6.68
N GLY A 77 2.13 7.85 -6.30
CA GLY A 77 2.64 7.12 -5.14
C GLY A 77 4.12 6.77 -5.28
N GLU A 78 4.56 6.46 -6.51
CA GLU A 78 5.95 6.18 -6.86
C GLU A 78 6.90 7.37 -6.63
N VAL A 79 6.37 8.60 -6.58
CA VAL A 79 7.13 9.84 -6.29
C VAL A 79 6.78 10.48 -4.94
N ASN A 80 6.04 9.77 -4.08
CA ASN A 80 5.54 10.27 -2.80
C ASN A 80 4.66 11.51 -2.93
N GLU A 81 3.71 11.51 -3.88
CA GLU A 81 2.68 12.53 -3.97
C GLU A 81 1.88 12.64 -2.66
N ASP A 82 1.54 13.85 -2.26
CA ASP A 82 0.74 14.17 -1.07
C ASP A 82 -0.61 14.81 -1.42
N GLU A 83 -0.76 15.33 -2.63
CA GLU A 83 -2.03 15.87 -3.10
C GLU A 83 -3.02 14.74 -3.48
N PRO A 84 -4.27 14.80 -2.99
CA PRO A 84 -5.26 13.78 -3.29
C PRO A 84 -5.70 13.84 -4.75
N ILE A 85 -5.95 12.67 -5.34
CA ILE A 85 -6.57 12.56 -6.66
C ILE A 85 -8.06 12.91 -6.54
N ASN A 86 -8.71 12.34 -5.52
CA ASN A 86 -10.07 12.60 -5.10
C ASN A 86 -10.18 12.40 -3.57
N CYS A 87 -11.26 12.84 -2.95
CA CYS A 87 -11.53 12.63 -1.52
C CYS A 87 -12.88 11.91 -1.33
N GLY A 88 -13.04 10.75 -1.98
CA GLY A 88 -14.27 9.96 -1.90
C GLY A 88 -14.33 9.10 -0.63
N LEU A 89 -13.33 8.24 -0.44
CA LEU A 89 -13.30 7.25 0.63
C LEU A 89 -12.33 7.66 1.74
N ALA A 90 -12.84 7.71 2.99
CA ALA A 90 -12.07 8.05 4.19
C ALA A 90 -11.26 9.35 4.05
N ASP A 91 -11.89 10.40 3.54
CA ASP A 91 -11.30 11.74 3.43
C ASP A 91 -10.64 12.18 4.75
N ASN A 92 -9.42 12.71 4.66
CA ASN A 92 -8.65 13.25 5.78
C ASN A 92 -8.37 14.76 5.64
N THR A 93 -9.05 15.43 4.70
CA THR A 93 -8.89 16.86 4.42
C THR A 93 -9.86 17.72 5.23
N ASN A 94 -10.73 17.10 6.02
CA ASN A 94 -11.77 17.74 6.82
C ASN A 94 -12.69 18.66 6.00
N GLY A 95 -13.00 18.28 4.76
CA GLY A 95 -13.87 19.08 3.88
C GLY A 95 -13.21 20.36 3.35
N SER A 96 -11.88 20.47 3.39
CA SER A 96 -11.17 21.64 2.86
C SER A 96 -11.43 21.83 1.35
N GLU A 97 -11.53 23.09 0.93
CA GLU A 97 -11.63 23.47 -0.49
C GLU A 97 -10.25 23.38 -1.17
N ILE A 98 -9.83 22.15 -1.46
CA ILE A 98 -8.58 21.86 -2.17
C ILE A 98 -8.85 21.36 -3.60
N PRO A 99 -7.96 21.63 -4.57
CA PRO A 99 -8.07 21.08 -5.90
C PRO A 99 -7.94 19.55 -5.88
N ARG A 100 -8.68 18.89 -6.78
CA ARG A 100 -8.71 17.42 -6.91
C ARG A 100 -8.52 17.06 -8.37
N ALA A 101 -7.65 16.10 -8.67
CA ALA A 101 -7.29 15.77 -10.04
C ALA A 101 -8.47 15.26 -10.88
N PHE A 102 -9.53 14.75 -10.23
CA PHE A 102 -10.79 14.40 -10.90
C PHE A 102 -11.53 15.58 -11.53
N PHE A 103 -11.38 16.79 -10.97
CA PHE A 103 -12.16 17.97 -11.36
C PHE A 103 -11.29 19.14 -11.80
N ASN A 104 -9.98 19.07 -11.55
CA ASN A 104 -9.03 20.12 -11.84
C ASN A 104 -7.84 19.56 -12.63
N LYS A 105 -7.27 20.37 -13.53
CA LYS A 105 -5.98 20.06 -14.13
C LYS A 105 -4.91 20.18 -13.06
N MET A 106 -4.28 19.07 -12.72
CA MET A 106 -3.20 19.00 -11.74
C MET A 106 -1.96 18.35 -12.37
N LYS A 107 -0.81 18.53 -11.73
CA LYS A 107 0.46 17.96 -12.18
C LYS A 107 1.09 17.19 -11.04
N ILE A 108 1.49 15.95 -11.30
CA ILE A 108 2.25 15.14 -10.35
C ILE A 108 3.59 15.84 -10.03
N LYS A 109 3.98 15.82 -8.76
CA LYS A 109 5.25 16.38 -8.22
C LYS A 109 6.44 15.49 -8.58
N TRP A 110 6.70 15.31 -9.88
CA TRP A 110 7.80 14.49 -10.39
C TRP A 110 9.19 14.89 -9.87
N THR A 111 9.38 16.16 -9.46
CA THR A 111 10.63 16.69 -8.92
C THR A 111 10.69 16.65 -7.38
N ASN A 112 9.82 15.88 -6.72
CA ASN A 112 9.89 15.67 -5.28
C ASN A 112 11.27 15.14 -4.89
N LYS A 113 11.93 15.79 -3.93
CA LYS A 113 13.29 15.41 -3.47
C LYS A 113 13.38 13.95 -3.00
N ASN A 114 12.26 13.36 -2.56
CA ASN A 114 12.19 11.98 -2.08
C ASN A 114 11.76 10.97 -3.17
N ALA A 115 11.46 11.42 -4.39
CA ALA A 115 10.95 10.58 -5.48
C ALA A 115 11.91 9.43 -5.82
N ASN A 116 13.18 9.74 -6.03
CA ASN A 116 14.20 8.73 -6.37
C ASN A 116 14.30 7.63 -5.30
N GLY A 117 14.14 7.97 -4.03
CA GLY A 117 14.18 6.99 -2.94
C GLY A 117 13.03 5.97 -3.00
N MET A 118 11.84 6.39 -3.41
CA MET A 118 10.69 5.50 -3.59
C MET A 118 10.78 4.71 -4.89
N LEU A 119 11.14 5.35 -6.00
CA LEU A 119 11.35 4.67 -7.29
C LEU A 119 12.39 3.55 -7.19
N ASN A 120 13.54 3.82 -6.58
CA ASN A 120 14.59 2.82 -6.37
C ASN A 120 14.10 1.67 -5.48
N LEU A 121 13.30 1.97 -4.44
CA LEU A 121 12.70 0.94 -3.59
C LEU A 121 11.78 0.03 -4.40
N LEU A 122 10.85 0.61 -5.18
CA LEU A 122 9.90 -0.16 -5.98
C LEU A 122 10.60 -1.02 -7.05
N GLN A 123 11.67 -0.52 -7.67
CA GLN A 123 12.51 -1.27 -8.60
C GLN A 123 13.18 -2.46 -7.91
N ASN A 124 13.86 -2.23 -6.79
CA ASN A 124 14.51 -3.29 -6.00
C ASN A 124 13.51 -4.34 -5.52
N LEU A 125 12.32 -3.91 -5.10
CA LEU A 125 11.24 -4.79 -4.67
C LEU A 125 10.74 -5.67 -5.82
N LYS A 126 10.57 -5.10 -7.02
CA LYS A 126 10.21 -5.87 -8.22
C LYS A 126 11.25 -6.92 -8.56
N GLU A 127 12.53 -6.56 -8.55
CA GLU A 127 13.64 -7.48 -8.80
C GLU A 127 13.69 -8.61 -7.77
N CYS A 128 13.59 -8.25 -6.48
CA CYS A 128 13.56 -9.20 -5.37
C CYS A 128 12.37 -10.17 -5.50
N LYS A 129 11.15 -9.65 -5.69
CA LYS A 129 9.96 -10.49 -5.89
C LYS A 129 10.11 -11.41 -7.08
N SER A 130 10.65 -10.93 -8.21
CA SER A 130 10.85 -11.76 -9.40
C SER A 130 11.81 -12.92 -9.14
N LYS A 131 12.87 -12.69 -8.37
CA LYS A 131 13.85 -13.72 -7.98
C LYS A 131 13.24 -14.80 -7.07
N TYR A 132 12.38 -14.40 -6.13
CA TYR A 132 11.83 -15.28 -5.09
C TYR A 132 10.35 -15.62 -5.29
N LEU A 133 9.79 -15.37 -6.47
CA LEU A 133 8.35 -15.52 -6.72
C LEU A 133 7.83 -16.94 -6.38
N HIS A 134 8.66 -17.95 -6.63
CA HIS A 134 8.36 -19.35 -6.34
C HIS A 134 8.19 -19.64 -4.83
N LEU A 135 8.71 -18.79 -3.95
CA LEU A 135 8.56 -18.90 -2.49
C LEU A 135 7.28 -18.22 -1.98
N LEU A 136 6.65 -17.35 -2.78
CA LEU A 136 5.48 -16.56 -2.36
C LEU A 136 4.15 -17.29 -2.56
N SER A 137 4.17 -18.63 -2.57
CA SER A 137 2.94 -19.45 -2.60
C SER A 137 2.20 -19.34 -1.28
N SER A 138 0.87 -19.27 -1.33
CA SER A 138 0.03 -19.32 -0.12
C SER A 138 0.21 -20.62 0.67
N GLU A 139 0.67 -21.69 0.03
CA GLU A 139 0.98 -22.97 0.68
C GLU A 139 2.20 -22.91 1.60
N HIS A 140 3.08 -21.91 1.42
CA HIS A 140 4.29 -21.70 2.22
C HIS A 140 4.17 -20.48 3.14
N PHE A 141 2.99 -19.88 3.22
CA PHE A 141 2.76 -18.67 4.00
C PHE A 141 2.48 -19.02 5.47
N GLU A 142 3.28 -18.48 6.38
CA GLU A 142 3.15 -18.71 7.81
C GLU A 142 3.32 -17.40 8.58
N ILE A 143 2.38 -17.08 9.45
CA ILE A 143 2.54 -15.97 10.38
C ILE A 143 3.32 -16.47 11.60
N LEU A 144 4.51 -15.91 11.83
CA LEU A 144 5.42 -16.37 12.88
C LEU A 144 5.20 -15.60 14.20
N ASN A 145 5.29 -16.35 15.31
CA ASN A 145 5.26 -15.77 16.65
C ASN A 145 6.44 -14.80 16.86
N SER A 146 6.13 -13.62 17.38
CA SER A 146 7.05 -12.48 17.52
C SER A 146 6.60 -11.58 18.68
N SER A 147 7.44 -10.62 19.10
CA SER A 147 7.07 -9.62 20.12
C SER A 147 5.95 -8.69 19.65
N ASP A 148 5.26 -8.01 20.56
CA ASP A 148 4.07 -7.20 20.22
C ASP A 148 4.34 -6.02 19.26
N GLU A 149 5.61 -5.63 19.12
CA GLU A 149 6.04 -4.53 18.25
C GLU A 149 6.45 -4.99 16.84
N VAL A 150 6.57 -6.31 16.62
CA VAL A 150 7.09 -6.88 15.38
C VAL A 150 6.07 -7.86 14.80
N LEU A 151 5.92 -7.83 13.48
CA LEU A 151 5.16 -8.81 12.72
C LEU A 151 6.12 -9.51 11.76
N ILE A 152 6.10 -10.84 11.75
CA ILE A 152 6.88 -11.67 10.84
C ILE A 152 5.91 -12.64 10.18
N TYR A 153 5.97 -12.72 8.85
CA TYR A 153 5.15 -13.59 8.02
C TYR A 153 5.91 -14.00 6.74
#